data_AF-A0A4R2H154-F1
#
_entry.id   AF-A0A4R2H154-F1
#
_cell.length_a   1.000
_cell.length_b   1.000
_cell.length_c   1.000
_cell.angle_alpha   90.00
_cell.angle_beta   90.00
_cell.angle_gamma   90.00
#
_symmetry.space_group_name_H-M   'P 1'
#
loop_
_entity.id
_entity.type
_entity.pdbx_description
1 polymer ?
#
loop_
_entity_poly.entity_id
_entity_poly.type
_entity_poly.pdbx_seq_one_letter_code
_entity_poly.pdbx_strand_id
1 'polypeptide(L)'
;MHRRLAALVGALGVLGSSLVALPAAAAVTDGCVASVPEPGTTTPVRICYSLFEPAGASATHTVPLILHSHGWAGSRTKDPAAFKSWLDAGFGVLSFDQRSFGESTGVAHVMNPDFEGRDVIKLVDLVAGLDWVTRQGPGDPLIGAIGGSYGGGFQFAGAFTELRDSGRTRFDALAPEVTWWDLKGSLAPDEAARTMWLSLLYAGGGTHLPPAVSAAFVVLIATGAWPPGKAGRDLDAFFARNGPAWHVAQGRKLDIPVLFGQGISDNLFNLNQGLANFERALTPRARARSILVGYNGGHTLPSVLPPGFATPGDPCSIALGSSSFSGLALRFMSTKLLGKATGLTGYGDYHLATADGRCLTQQSLTANARYKLGKILTPTGAGLPLSVKVAAGPVTVAGVPRVDARVYTLLPDAGAFFALSVGTNPLTAKVVQNNTMPLREERVVKGERRSIELPAIAVDVPAGKNLYLTVTPVADMFAGQRGPLPGALLLKDSTLTVHRTLSR
;
A
#
# COMPACT_ATOMS: atom_id res chain seq x y z
N MET A 1 57.33 30.52 78.61
CA MET A 1 57.19 31.34 77.39
C MET A 1 57.17 30.41 76.18
N HIS A 2 56.39 30.77 75.15
CA HIS A 2 56.23 30.16 73.81
C HIS A 2 55.27 28.96 73.71
N ARG A 3 54.00 29.12 73.30
CA ARG A 3 53.38 29.37 71.96
C ARG A 3 53.14 28.09 71.13
N ARG A 4 51.84 27.79 70.98
CA ARG A 4 51.05 27.06 69.95
C ARG A 4 51.79 26.50 68.72
N LEU A 5 51.39 25.31 68.27
CA LEU A 5 50.86 25.07 66.90
C LEU A 5 50.22 23.68 66.77
N ALA A 6 48.95 23.67 66.35
CA ALA A 6 48.20 22.49 65.95
C ALA A 6 48.52 22.15 64.49
N ALA A 7 48.68 20.85 64.17
CA ALA A 7 48.82 20.37 62.80
C ALA A 7 47.59 19.53 62.44
N LEU A 8 46.74 20.08 61.56
CA LEU A 8 45.77 19.31 60.76
C LEU A 8 46.53 18.70 59.58
N VAL A 9 46.47 17.38 59.42
CA VAL A 9 46.86 16.70 58.18
C VAL A 9 45.57 16.36 57.43
N GLY A 10 45.38 17.00 56.27
CA GLY A 10 44.24 16.80 55.40
C GLY A 10 44.33 15.50 54.60
N ALA A 11 43.23 14.75 54.54
CA ALA A 11 43.06 13.64 53.63
C ALA A 11 42.67 14.18 52.23
N LEU A 12 43.55 14.03 51.24
CA LEU A 12 43.18 14.20 49.84
C LEU A 12 42.35 12.99 49.39
N GLY A 13 41.04 13.20 49.24
CA GLY A 13 40.17 12.29 48.53
C GLY A 13 40.37 12.43 47.02
N VAL A 14 40.83 11.36 46.37
CA VAL A 14 40.85 11.25 44.91
C VAL A 14 39.40 11.05 44.44
N LEU A 15 38.78 12.12 43.95
CA LEU A 15 37.53 12.04 43.20
C LEU A 15 37.84 11.47 41.81
N GLY A 16 37.65 10.16 41.64
CA GLY A 16 37.64 9.53 40.33
C GLY A 16 36.46 10.08 39.52
N SER A 17 36.75 10.90 38.51
CA SER A 17 35.75 11.33 37.54
C SER A 17 35.42 10.14 36.63
N SER A 18 34.33 9.44 36.91
CA SER A 18 33.72 8.50 35.97
C SER A 18 33.18 9.31 34.78
N LEU A 19 33.98 9.44 33.72
CA LEU A 19 33.50 9.90 32.42
C LEU A 19 32.49 8.86 31.93
N VAL A 20 31.20 9.15 32.12
CA VAL A 20 30.14 8.44 31.40
C VAL A 20 30.33 8.79 29.93
N ALA A 21 30.86 7.86 29.15
CA ALA A 21 30.91 8.02 27.70
C ALA A 21 29.47 8.20 27.21
N LEU A 22 29.18 9.37 26.62
CA LEU A 22 27.92 9.58 25.94
C LEU A 22 27.79 8.49 24.87
N PRO A 23 26.62 7.86 24.71
CA PRO A 23 26.42 6.92 23.62
C PRO A 23 26.75 7.62 22.31
N ALA A 24 27.62 7.03 21.49
CA ALA A 24 27.96 7.57 20.18
C ALA A 24 26.67 7.78 19.39
N ALA A 25 26.50 8.95 18.77
CA ALA A 25 25.37 9.20 17.90
C ALA A 25 25.49 8.35 16.62
N ALA A 26 24.36 8.01 16.01
CA ALA A 26 24.36 7.40 14.68
C ALA A 26 25.08 8.30 13.67
N ALA A 27 25.91 7.72 12.81
CA ALA A 27 26.57 8.47 11.74
C ALA A 27 25.64 8.57 10.53
N VAL A 28 25.56 9.75 9.92
CA VAL A 28 24.72 10.00 8.74
C VAL A 28 25.60 10.41 7.57
N THR A 29 25.48 9.69 6.46
CA THR A 29 26.22 9.97 5.22
C THR A 29 25.25 10.16 4.06
N ASP A 30 25.32 11.30 3.38
CA ASP A 30 24.60 11.55 2.14
C ASP A 30 25.45 11.14 0.92
N GLY A 31 24.80 10.63 -0.11
CA GLY A 31 25.46 10.29 -1.37
C GLY A 31 24.47 10.07 -2.50
N CYS A 32 24.98 9.73 -3.68
CA CYS A 32 24.14 9.28 -4.80
C CYS A 32 24.81 8.13 -5.55
N VAL A 33 24.01 7.18 -6.03
CA VAL A 33 24.45 6.14 -6.97
C VAL A 33 24.11 6.55 -8.40
N ALA A 34 24.96 6.16 -9.35
CA ALA A 34 24.68 6.30 -10.78
C ALA A 34 23.85 5.09 -11.25
N SER A 35 22.69 5.37 -11.84
CA SER A 35 21.76 4.38 -12.37
C SER A 35 21.55 4.55 -13.88
N VAL A 36 20.63 3.76 -14.43
CA VAL A 36 20.34 3.73 -15.86
C VAL A 36 19.90 5.11 -16.39
N PRO A 37 20.43 5.54 -17.55
CA PRO A 37 20.09 6.83 -18.14
C PRO A 37 18.62 6.86 -18.62
N GLU A 38 18.12 8.05 -18.93
CA GLU A 38 16.83 8.20 -19.60
C GLU A 38 16.89 7.74 -21.06
N PRO A 39 15.78 7.27 -21.65
CA PRO A 39 15.74 6.87 -23.06
C PRO A 39 16.28 7.97 -23.98
N GLY A 40 17.20 7.60 -24.89
CA GLY A 40 17.83 8.55 -25.81
C GLY A 40 18.95 9.39 -25.20
N THR A 41 19.33 9.14 -23.95
CA THR A 41 20.46 9.81 -23.29
C THR A 41 21.52 8.80 -22.84
N THR A 42 22.74 9.26 -22.58
CA THR A 42 23.84 8.44 -22.03
C THR A 42 24.23 8.85 -20.61
N THR A 43 23.74 10.00 -20.13
CA THR A 43 24.04 10.53 -18.79
C THR A 43 23.33 9.67 -17.74
N PRO A 44 24.07 9.02 -16.82
CA PRO A 44 23.45 8.24 -15.76
C PRO A 44 22.52 9.08 -14.89
N VAL A 45 21.37 8.52 -14.54
CA VAL A 45 20.48 9.14 -13.56
C VAL A 45 21.07 8.94 -12.17
N ARG A 46 21.21 10.03 -11.41
CA ARG A 46 21.63 10.00 -10.01
C ARG A 46 20.44 9.69 -9.11
N ILE A 47 20.63 8.71 -8.22
CA ILE A 47 19.67 8.32 -7.18
C ILE A 47 20.32 8.61 -5.83
N CYS A 48 19.80 9.61 -5.13
CA CYS A 48 20.43 10.15 -3.94
C CYS A 48 19.84 9.55 -2.65
N TYR A 49 20.70 9.32 -1.67
CA TYR A 49 20.37 8.62 -0.43
C TYR A 49 21.00 9.30 0.79
N SER A 50 20.43 8.99 1.95
CA SER A 50 20.98 9.25 3.28
C SER A 50 21.11 7.90 4.00
N LEU A 51 22.33 7.58 4.42
CA LEU A 51 22.70 6.34 5.07
C LEU A 51 22.89 6.60 6.56
N PHE A 52 22.17 5.85 7.38
CA PHE A 52 22.15 5.94 8.84
C PHE A 52 22.83 4.69 9.41
N GLU A 53 24.06 4.86 9.85
CA GLU A 53 24.86 3.82 10.50
C GLU A 53 24.61 3.89 12.02
N PRO A 54 24.08 2.83 12.65
CA PRO A 54 23.77 2.84 14.06
C PRO A 54 25.04 2.82 14.89
N ALA A 55 24.96 3.38 16.10
CA ALA A 55 26.09 3.45 17.01
C ALA A 55 26.69 2.05 17.28
N GLY A 56 28.01 1.92 17.13
CA GLY A 56 28.74 0.67 17.37
C GLY A 56 28.77 -0.29 16.18
N ALA A 57 28.08 0.01 15.07
CA ALA A 57 28.30 -0.71 13.82
C ALA A 57 29.74 -0.50 13.32
N SER A 58 30.34 -1.54 12.77
CA SER A 58 31.70 -1.54 12.23
C SER A 58 31.95 -2.80 11.42
N ALA A 59 33.10 -2.89 10.72
CA ALA A 59 33.52 -4.10 10.03
C ALA A 59 33.58 -5.37 10.93
N THR A 60 33.77 -5.20 12.24
CA THR A 60 33.80 -6.30 13.23
C THR A 60 32.48 -6.48 13.99
N HIS A 61 31.54 -5.54 13.85
CA HIS A 61 30.22 -5.58 14.48
C HIS A 61 29.17 -5.15 13.46
N THR A 62 28.85 -6.06 12.55
CA THR A 62 27.97 -5.76 11.42
C THR A 62 26.49 -5.81 11.82
N VAL A 63 25.65 -5.04 11.14
CA VAL A 63 24.19 -4.98 11.37
C VAL A 63 23.39 -5.20 10.08
N PRO A 64 22.15 -5.73 10.14
CA PRO A 64 21.25 -5.71 8.99
C PRO A 64 20.83 -4.28 8.63
N LEU A 65 20.41 -4.06 7.39
CA LEU A 65 19.99 -2.75 6.91
C LEU A 65 18.54 -2.73 6.43
N ILE A 66 17.81 -1.65 6.74
CA ILE A 66 16.47 -1.39 6.25
C ILE A 66 16.51 -0.34 5.15
N LEU A 67 16.02 -0.70 3.96
CA LEU A 67 15.77 0.26 2.88
C LEU A 67 14.44 0.98 3.14
N HIS A 68 14.45 2.30 2.99
CA HIS A 68 13.28 3.16 3.15
C HIS A 68 13.19 4.15 1.99
N SER A 69 11.97 4.48 1.57
CA SER A 69 11.73 5.63 0.70
C SER A 69 10.34 6.22 0.91
N HIS A 70 10.14 7.40 0.33
CA HIS A 70 8.99 8.26 0.50
C HIS A 70 7.82 7.89 -0.42
N GLY A 71 6.62 8.39 -0.08
CA GLY A 71 5.45 8.36 -0.97
C GLY A 71 5.61 9.27 -2.19
N TRP A 72 4.64 9.25 -3.11
CA TRP A 72 4.65 10.11 -4.30
C TRP A 72 4.81 11.58 -3.91
N ALA A 73 5.61 12.34 -4.67
CA ALA A 73 5.91 13.75 -4.38
C ALA A 73 6.71 14.04 -3.08
N GLY A 74 7.16 13.00 -2.38
CA GLY A 74 7.98 13.15 -1.17
C GLY A 74 9.46 13.34 -1.45
N SER A 75 10.24 13.30 -0.37
CA SER A 75 11.70 13.24 -0.37
C SER A 75 12.19 12.33 0.73
N ARG A 76 13.44 11.89 0.62
CA ARG A 76 14.10 11.03 1.58
C ARG A 76 14.23 11.72 2.93
N THR A 77 14.04 10.94 3.98
CA THR A 77 14.37 11.34 5.34
C THR A 77 15.87 11.50 5.49
N LYS A 78 16.32 12.66 6.02
CA LYS A 78 17.73 12.97 6.34
C LYS A 78 18.02 13.03 7.85
N ASP A 79 16.98 13.18 8.67
CA ASP A 79 17.11 13.28 10.14
C ASP A 79 17.12 11.88 10.78
N PRO A 80 18.20 11.49 11.50
CA PRO A 80 18.28 10.19 12.17
C PRO A 80 17.19 9.99 13.24
N ALA A 81 16.62 11.07 13.80
CA ALA A 81 15.55 10.98 14.80
C ALA A 81 14.33 10.24 14.27
N ALA A 82 14.04 10.33 12.97
CA ALA A 82 12.94 9.62 12.32
C ALA A 82 13.15 8.08 12.29
N PHE A 83 14.40 7.62 12.39
CA PHE A 83 14.74 6.21 12.42
C PHE A 83 15.24 5.73 13.78
N LYS A 84 15.07 6.53 14.84
CA LYS A 84 15.60 6.21 16.17
C LYS A 84 15.21 4.81 16.64
N SER A 85 13.95 4.40 16.49
CA SER A 85 13.49 3.07 16.91
C SER A 85 14.14 1.92 16.12
N TRP A 86 14.49 2.14 14.85
CA TRP A 86 15.19 1.17 14.02
C TRP A 86 16.68 1.10 14.39
N LEU A 87 17.32 2.27 14.55
CA LEU A 87 18.72 2.39 14.95
C LEU A 87 18.96 1.78 16.35
N ASP A 88 18.10 2.11 17.33
CA ASP A 88 18.13 1.55 18.69
C ASP A 88 17.93 0.02 18.69
N ALA A 89 17.16 -0.51 17.74
CA ALA A 89 16.92 -1.94 17.62
C ALA A 89 18.09 -2.73 17.00
N GLY A 90 19.11 -2.03 16.48
CA GLY A 90 20.29 -2.59 15.86
C GLY A 90 20.19 -2.73 14.33
N PHE A 91 19.42 -1.86 13.67
CA PHE A 91 19.36 -1.78 12.21
C PHE A 91 20.10 -0.54 11.70
N GLY A 92 20.84 -0.68 10.62
CA GLY A 92 21.12 0.47 9.75
C GLY A 92 19.91 0.82 8.90
N VAL A 93 19.85 2.05 8.41
CA VAL A 93 18.79 2.49 7.49
C VAL A 93 19.41 3.20 6.30
N LEU A 94 18.92 2.93 5.09
CA LEU A 94 19.17 3.77 3.93
C LEU A 94 17.84 4.33 3.46
N SER A 95 17.70 5.65 3.53
CA SER A 95 16.55 6.38 2.99
C SER A 95 16.94 7.03 1.68
N PHE A 96 16.17 6.85 0.60
CA PHE A 96 16.54 7.39 -0.72
C PHE A 96 15.43 8.17 -1.40
N ASP A 97 15.85 9.14 -2.22
CA ASP A 97 14.99 9.90 -3.12
C ASP A 97 14.73 9.06 -4.36
N GLN A 98 13.47 8.79 -4.64
CA GLN A 98 13.11 8.04 -5.84
C GLN A 98 13.38 8.88 -7.08
N ARG A 99 13.54 8.23 -8.25
CA ARG A 99 13.79 8.90 -9.53
C ARG A 99 12.84 10.09 -9.74
N SER A 100 13.40 11.22 -10.19
CA SER A 100 12.73 12.50 -10.38
C SER A 100 12.30 13.27 -9.11
N PHE A 101 12.45 12.71 -7.91
CA PHE A 101 12.06 13.37 -6.65
C PHE A 101 13.28 13.80 -5.84
N GLY A 102 13.07 14.76 -4.92
CA GLY A 102 14.12 15.27 -4.04
C GLY A 102 15.35 15.73 -4.80
N GLU A 103 16.51 15.16 -4.46
CA GLU A 103 17.79 15.46 -5.11
C GLU A 103 18.14 14.48 -6.24
N SER A 104 17.32 13.43 -6.44
CA SER A 104 17.45 12.50 -7.54
C SER A 104 17.05 13.13 -8.88
N THR A 105 17.68 12.67 -9.95
CA THR A 105 17.47 13.21 -11.31
C THR A 105 16.54 12.32 -12.14
N GLY A 106 16.36 12.62 -13.42
CA GLY A 106 15.53 11.82 -14.34
C GLY A 106 14.03 12.15 -14.27
N VAL A 107 13.23 11.29 -14.89
CA VAL A 107 11.76 11.37 -14.88
C VAL A 107 11.14 10.11 -14.27
N ALA A 108 10.00 10.23 -13.61
CA ALA A 108 9.33 9.11 -12.98
C ALA A 108 8.67 8.20 -14.05
N HIS A 109 9.20 7.00 -14.23
CA HIS A 109 8.58 5.89 -14.99
C HIS A 109 7.64 5.04 -14.12
N VAL A 110 7.46 5.44 -12.86
CA VAL A 110 6.41 5.01 -11.92
C VAL A 110 6.56 3.52 -11.56
N MET A 111 7.68 3.16 -10.94
CA MET A 111 8.04 1.78 -10.57
C MET A 111 8.23 0.83 -11.74
N ASN A 112 8.73 1.35 -12.86
CA ASN A 112 9.04 0.48 -13.99
C ASN A 112 10.33 -0.33 -13.66
N PRO A 113 10.31 -1.67 -13.81
CA PRO A 113 11.46 -2.50 -13.47
C PRO A 113 12.69 -2.25 -14.35
N ASP A 114 12.53 -1.62 -15.52
CA ASP A 114 13.63 -1.23 -16.41
C ASP A 114 14.31 0.08 -15.99
N PHE A 115 13.66 0.88 -15.13
CA PHE A 115 14.17 2.16 -14.61
C PHE A 115 14.26 2.14 -13.08
N GLU A 116 13.17 2.42 -12.34
CA GLU A 116 13.19 2.45 -10.88
C GLU A 116 13.55 1.10 -10.25
N GLY A 117 13.24 -0.03 -10.91
CA GLY A 117 13.74 -1.33 -10.48
C GLY A 117 15.27 -1.41 -10.47
N ARG A 118 15.92 -0.83 -11.49
CA ARG A 118 17.39 -0.72 -11.59
C ARG A 118 17.95 0.26 -10.58
N ASP A 119 17.25 1.36 -10.33
CA ASP A 119 17.63 2.34 -9.30
C ASP A 119 17.75 1.67 -7.93
N VAL A 120 16.75 0.87 -7.56
CA VAL A 120 16.76 0.11 -6.31
C VAL A 120 17.89 -0.91 -6.29
N ILE A 121 18.15 -1.62 -7.39
CA ILE A 121 19.28 -2.58 -7.47
C ILE A 121 20.62 -1.88 -7.25
N LYS A 122 20.82 -0.67 -7.78
CA LYS A 122 22.06 0.11 -7.54
C LYS A 122 22.25 0.49 -6.08
N LEU A 123 21.17 0.76 -5.36
CA LEU A 123 21.23 0.99 -3.92
C LEU A 123 21.53 -0.30 -3.14
N VAL A 124 20.99 -1.44 -3.57
CA VAL A 124 21.34 -2.75 -2.98
C VAL A 124 22.82 -3.07 -3.22
N ASP A 125 23.36 -2.79 -4.42
CA ASP A 125 24.78 -2.98 -4.74
C ASP A 125 25.68 -2.11 -3.85
N LEU A 126 25.30 -0.84 -3.63
CA LEU A 126 25.97 0.04 -2.68
C LEU A 126 25.97 -0.56 -1.27
N VAL A 127 24.81 -1.00 -0.78
CA VAL A 127 24.65 -1.57 0.56
C VAL A 127 25.50 -2.84 0.74
N ALA A 128 25.59 -3.67 -0.29
CA ALA A 128 26.44 -4.86 -0.29
C ALA A 128 27.95 -4.55 -0.12
N GLY A 129 28.36 -3.35 -0.53
CA GLY A 129 29.73 -2.86 -0.43
C GLY A 129 30.10 -2.26 0.93
N LEU A 130 29.12 -1.98 1.80
CA LEU A 130 29.36 -1.43 3.14
C LEU A 130 29.97 -2.52 4.04
N ASP A 131 31.05 -2.18 4.75
CA ASP A 131 31.79 -3.13 5.59
C ASP A 131 31.09 -3.42 6.92
N TRP A 132 30.29 -2.48 7.41
CA TRP A 132 29.48 -2.60 8.62
C TRP A 132 28.10 -3.25 8.39
N VAL A 133 27.71 -3.55 7.15
CA VAL A 133 26.45 -4.26 6.87
C VAL A 133 26.67 -5.76 6.89
N THR A 134 25.80 -6.48 7.61
CA THR A 134 25.84 -7.94 7.67
C THR A 134 25.62 -8.51 6.28
N ARG A 135 26.49 -9.45 5.88
CA ARG A 135 26.39 -10.16 4.60
C ARG A 135 26.13 -11.65 4.84
N GLN A 136 25.26 -12.22 4.03
CA GLN A 136 24.93 -13.65 4.01
C GLN A 136 25.81 -14.41 3.01
N GLY A 137 26.45 -13.69 2.10
CA GLY A 137 27.38 -14.21 1.12
C GLY A 137 28.04 -13.07 0.32
N PRO A 138 28.93 -13.40 -0.62
CA PRO A 138 29.54 -12.40 -1.49
C PRO A 138 28.49 -11.58 -2.24
N GLY A 139 28.48 -10.26 -2.04
CA GLY A 139 27.53 -9.33 -2.68
C GLY A 139 26.07 -9.46 -2.21
N ASP A 140 25.82 -10.17 -1.11
CA ASP A 140 24.49 -10.49 -0.60
C ASP A 140 24.29 -9.91 0.82
N PRO A 141 23.83 -8.66 0.93
CA PRO A 141 23.60 -8.03 2.22
C PRO A 141 22.31 -8.55 2.87
N LEU A 142 22.27 -8.61 4.19
CA LEU A 142 21.07 -8.94 4.95
C LEU A 142 20.18 -7.69 5.07
N ILE A 143 19.12 -7.63 4.27
CA ILE A 143 18.31 -6.42 4.10
C ILE A 143 16.80 -6.64 4.22
N GLY A 144 16.13 -5.66 4.84
CA GLY A 144 14.69 -5.50 4.78
C GLY A 144 14.29 -4.22 4.06
N ALA A 145 13.01 -4.05 3.78
CA ALA A 145 12.50 -2.79 3.25
C ALA A 145 11.17 -2.37 3.87
N ILE A 146 10.97 -1.06 4.02
CA ILE A 146 9.76 -0.45 4.58
C ILE A 146 9.37 0.79 3.76
N GLY A 147 8.11 1.20 3.88
CA GLY A 147 7.59 2.41 3.23
C GLY A 147 6.13 2.26 2.81
N GLY A 148 5.44 3.39 2.72
CA GLY A 148 4.03 3.46 2.34
C GLY A 148 3.81 4.06 0.96
N SER A 149 2.70 3.72 0.31
CA SER A 149 2.30 4.29 -0.99
C SER A 149 3.34 3.98 -2.07
N TYR A 150 3.90 5.00 -2.72
CA TYR A 150 5.06 4.88 -3.60
C TYR A 150 6.30 4.28 -2.89
N GLY A 151 6.46 4.54 -1.59
CA GLY A 151 7.44 3.89 -0.72
C GLY A 151 7.15 2.40 -0.46
N GLY A 152 5.91 1.95 -0.63
CA GLY A 152 5.58 0.52 -0.68
C GLY A 152 5.90 -0.09 -2.06
N GLY A 153 5.73 0.70 -3.12
CA GLY A 153 5.94 0.28 -4.51
C GLY A 153 7.39 -0.09 -4.82
N PHE A 154 8.38 0.69 -4.32
CA PHE A 154 9.79 0.42 -4.63
C PHE A 154 10.25 -0.94 -4.12
N GLN A 155 9.65 -1.42 -3.02
CA GLN A 155 9.97 -2.70 -2.41
C GLN A 155 9.68 -3.84 -3.39
N PHE A 156 8.51 -3.79 -4.03
CA PHE A 156 8.16 -4.74 -5.08
C PHE A 156 8.95 -4.52 -6.35
N ALA A 157 9.15 -3.27 -6.77
CA ALA A 157 9.95 -2.95 -7.95
C ALA A 157 11.36 -3.54 -7.84
N GLY A 158 12.05 -3.34 -6.71
CA GLY A 158 13.37 -3.91 -6.45
C GLY A 158 13.35 -5.44 -6.41
N ALA A 159 12.56 -6.03 -5.51
CA ALA A 159 12.57 -7.48 -5.29
C ALA A 159 12.16 -8.28 -6.55
N PHE A 160 11.15 -7.81 -7.28
CA PHE A 160 10.73 -8.49 -8.51
C PHE A 160 11.66 -8.21 -9.70
N THR A 161 12.36 -7.08 -9.74
CA THR A 161 13.38 -6.82 -10.78
C THR A 161 14.58 -7.75 -10.59
N GLU A 162 15.07 -7.92 -9.36
CA GLU A 162 16.14 -8.89 -9.08
C GLU A 162 15.71 -10.32 -9.40
N LEU A 163 14.48 -10.69 -8.99
CA LEU A 163 13.94 -12.01 -9.31
C LEU A 163 13.80 -12.23 -10.83
N ARG A 164 13.40 -11.20 -11.58
CA ARG A 164 13.33 -11.25 -13.05
C ARG A 164 14.71 -11.46 -13.67
N ASP A 165 15.71 -10.72 -13.20
CA ASP A 165 17.01 -10.62 -13.85
C ASP A 165 17.98 -11.72 -13.43
N SER A 166 17.87 -12.22 -12.20
CA SER A 166 18.84 -13.15 -11.60
C SER A 166 18.23 -14.45 -11.07
N GLY A 167 16.90 -14.59 -11.11
CA GLY A 167 16.20 -15.77 -10.58
C GLY A 167 16.08 -15.82 -9.06
N ARG A 168 16.62 -14.82 -8.34
CA ARG A 168 16.47 -14.63 -6.89
C ARG A 168 16.40 -13.14 -6.54
N THR A 169 15.97 -12.83 -5.33
CA THR A 169 16.02 -11.48 -4.75
C THR A 169 17.01 -11.47 -3.59
N ARG A 170 17.76 -10.37 -3.41
CA ARG A 170 18.62 -10.14 -2.23
C ARG A 170 17.84 -9.52 -1.06
N PHE A 171 16.59 -9.10 -1.28
CA PHE A 171 15.69 -8.72 -0.19
C PHE A 171 15.32 -9.93 0.67
N ASP A 172 15.41 -9.81 2.00
CA ASP A 172 15.08 -10.91 2.93
C ASP A 172 13.68 -10.77 3.55
N ALA A 173 13.18 -9.54 3.69
CA ALA A 173 11.85 -9.26 4.22
C ALA A 173 11.33 -7.90 3.72
N LEU A 174 10.03 -7.80 3.48
CA LEU A 174 9.37 -6.55 3.07
C LEU A 174 8.28 -6.16 4.07
N ALA A 175 8.02 -4.86 4.21
CA ALA A 175 6.85 -4.34 4.89
C ALA A 175 6.22 -3.17 4.10
N PRO A 176 5.56 -3.46 2.97
CA PRO A 176 4.88 -2.45 2.16
C PRO A 176 3.57 -2.02 2.83
N GLU A 177 3.33 -0.71 2.85
CA GLU A 177 2.10 -0.12 3.36
C GLU A 177 1.32 0.58 2.26
N VAL A 178 -0.02 0.41 2.22
CA VAL A 178 -0.96 1.13 1.33
C VAL A 178 -0.47 1.27 -0.10
N THR A 179 -0.02 0.17 -0.71
CA THR A 179 0.52 0.15 -2.08
C THR A 179 -0.35 -0.69 -3.01
N TRP A 180 -0.03 -0.67 -4.30
CA TRP A 180 -0.86 -1.28 -5.34
C TRP A 180 -0.39 -2.68 -5.73
N TRP A 181 -1.30 -3.42 -6.36
CA TRP A 181 -1.02 -4.66 -7.10
C TRP A 181 -0.92 -4.35 -8.61
N ASP A 182 -1.86 -3.54 -9.11
CA ASP A 182 -1.94 -3.06 -10.48
C ASP A 182 -2.25 -1.56 -10.52
N LEU A 183 -1.40 -0.77 -11.17
CA LEU A 183 -1.49 0.68 -11.08
C LEU A 183 -2.61 1.25 -11.95
N LYS A 184 -2.82 0.73 -13.17
CA LYS A 184 -3.95 1.13 -14.03
C LYS A 184 -5.27 0.87 -13.31
N GLY A 185 -5.47 -0.35 -12.80
CA GLY A 185 -6.66 -0.73 -12.05
C GLY A 185 -6.84 0.03 -10.74
N SER A 186 -5.78 0.60 -10.16
CA SER A 186 -5.91 1.50 -9.02
C SER A 186 -6.37 2.90 -9.44
N LEU A 187 -5.73 3.48 -10.45
CA LEU A 187 -5.98 4.84 -10.93
C LEU A 187 -7.31 4.98 -11.67
N ALA A 188 -7.67 3.96 -12.46
CA ALA A 188 -8.85 3.91 -13.29
C ALA A 188 -9.44 2.49 -13.33
N PRO A 189 -9.99 1.98 -12.20
CA PRO A 189 -10.66 0.68 -12.19
C PRO A 189 -11.77 0.66 -13.23
N ASP A 190 -11.84 -0.43 -14.00
CA ASP A 190 -12.78 -0.58 -15.12
C ASP A 190 -12.80 0.64 -16.07
N GLU A 191 -11.62 1.26 -16.22
CA GLU A 191 -11.38 2.46 -17.01
C GLU A 191 -12.15 3.71 -16.59
N ALA A 192 -12.81 3.70 -15.42
CA ALA A 192 -13.36 4.90 -14.80
C ALA A 192 -12.30 5.55 -13.91
N ALA A 193 -11.90 6.76 -14.27
CA ALA A 193 -10.75 7.42 -13.65
C ALA A 193 -11.10 7.98 -12.26
N ARG A 194 -10.25 7.74 -11.26
CA ARG A 194 -10.33 8.38 -9.94
C ARG A 194 -9.84 9.83 -10.03
N THR A 195 -10.63 10.68 -10.69
CA THR A 195 -10.28 12.06 -11.06
C THR A 195 -9.76 12.91 -9.92
N MET A 196 -10.33 12.81 -8.71
CA MET A 196 -9.86 13.58 -7.56
C MET A 196 -8.45 13.16 -7.15
N TRP A 197 -8.19 11.84 -7.09
CA TRP A 197 -6.85 11.33 -6.83
C TRP A 197 -5.86 11.68 -7.93
N LEU A 198 -6.26 11.52 -9.19
CA LEU A 198 -5.42 11.90 -10.33
C LEU A 198 -5.06 13.38 -10.30
N SER A 199 -5.99 14.26 -9.91
CA SER A 199 -5.73 15.70 -9.75
C SER A 199 -4.70 15.97 -8.66
N LEU A 200 -4.80 15.30 -7.51
CA LEU A 200 -3.83 15.43 -6.41
C LEU A 200 -2.46 14.87 -6.78
N LEU A 201 -2.41 13.70 -7.42
CA LEU A 201 -1.17 13.08 -7.89
C LEU A 201 -0.49 13.95 -8.95
N TYR A 202 -1.26 14.51 -9.86
CA TYR A 202 -0.75 15.44 -10.88
C TYR A 202 -0.24 16.74 -10.27
N ALA A 203 -0.95 17.30 -9.28
CA ALA A 203 -0.48 18.49 -8.58
C ALA A 203 0.83 18.23 -7.80
N GLY A 204 0.99 17.03 -7.23
CA GLY A 204 2.19 16.65 -6.49
C GLY A 204 3.38 16.23 -7.36
N GLY A 205 3.15 15.72 -8.57
CA GLY A 205 4.24 15.13 -9.36
C GLY A 205 3.99 15.00 -10.86
N GLY A 206 2.95 15.62 -11.41
CA GLY A 206 2.58 15.48 -12.82
C GLY A 206 3.70 15.91 -13.77
N THR A 207 4.43 16.98 -13.41
CA THR A 207 5.58 17.49 -14.18
C THR A 207 6.83 16.62 -14.07
N HIS A 208 6.84 15.64 -13.17
CA HIS A 208 7.93 14.67 -13.01
C HIS A 208 7.77 13.47 -13.93
N LEU A 209 6.60 13.32 -14.58
CA LEU A 209 6.32 12.25 -15.54
C LEU A 209 6.91 12.58 -16.93
N PRO A 210 7.15 11.56 -17.77
CA PRO A 210 7.41 11.78 -19.20
C PRO A 210 6.31 12.66 -19.82
N PRO A 211 6.63 13.61 -20.73
CA PRO A 211 5.66 14.58 -21.24
C PRO A 211 4.38 13.97 -21.82
N ALA A 212 4.49 12.85 -22.55
CA ALA A 212 3.34 12.14 -23.11
C ALA A 212 2.41 11.57 -22.03
N VAL A 213 2.98 11.06 -20.93
CA VAL A 213 2.23 10.52 -19.79
C VAL A 213 1.59 11.67 -19.01
N SER A 214 2.32 12.77 -18.79
CA SER A 214 1.77 13.98 -18.18
C SER A 214 0.57 14.51 -18.97
N ALA A 215 0.66 14.58 -20.31
CA ALA A 215 -0.45 14.98 -21.16
C ALA A 215 -1.63 14.00 -21.07
N ALA A 216 -1.36 12.70 -21.02
CA ALA A 216 -2.41 11.69 -20.82
C ALA A 216 -3.11 11.88 -19.47
N PHE A 217 -2.39 12.14 -18.37
CA PHE A 217 -3.01 12.42 -17.06
C PHE A 217 -3.99 13.59 -17.11
N VAL A 218 -3.65 14.67 -17.80
CA VAL A 218 -4.56 15.81 -18.00
C VAL A 218 -5.84 15.36 -18.71
N VAL A 219 -5.74 14.51 -19.73
CA VAL A 219 -6.91 13.94 -20.41
C VAL A 219 -7.73 13.06 -19.47
N LEU A 220 -7.12 12.18 -18.66
CA LEU A 220 -7.84 11.36 -17.69
C LEU A 220 -8.61 12.21 -16.68
N ILE A 221 -7.97 13.26 -16.15
CA ILE A 221 -8.60 14.19 -15.20
C ILE A 221 -9.77 14.92 -15.87
N ALA A 222 -9.58 15.40 -17.10
CA ALA A 222 -10.56 16.20 -17.82
C ALA A 222 -11.72 15.38 -18.41
N THR A 223 -11.59 14.06 -18.53
CA THR A 223 -12.61 13.19 -19.13
C THR A 223 -13.20 12.17 -18.15
N GLY A 224 -12.55 11.91 -17.02
CA GLY A 224 -12.98 10.90 -16.07
C GLY A 224 -12.91 9.46 -16.58
N ALA A 225 -12.23 9.22 -17.72
CA ALA A 225 -12.13 7.92 -18.34
C ALA A 225 -10.72 7.65 -18.87
N TRP A 226 -10.38 6.37 -19.02
CA TRP A 226 -9.16 5.98 -19.73
C TRP A 226 -9.24 6.44 -21.20
N PRO A 227 -8.18 7.06 -21.77
CA PRO A 227 -8.25 7.62 -23.11
C PRO A 227 -8.45 6.52 -24.18
N PRO A 228 -9.28 6.75 -25.21
CA PRO A 228 -9.42 5.78 -26.30
C PRO A 228 -8.23 5.85 -27.28
N GLY A 229 -8.16 4.86 -28.18
CA GLY A 229 -7.27 4.91 -29.34
C GLY A 229 -5.79 4.83 -28.99
N LYS A 230 -4.95 5.62 -29.68
CA LYS A 230 -3.49 5.58 -29.50
C LYS A 230 -3.06 6.04 -28.10
N ALA A 231 -3.67 7.10 -27.59
CA ALA A 231 -3.34 7.64 -26.26
C ALA A 231 -3.55 6.60 -25.15
N GLY A 232 -4.66 5.86 -25.20
CA GLY A 232 -4.92 4.76 -24.28
C GLY A 232 -3.89 3.64 -24.37
N ARG A 233 -3.58 3.19 -25.59
CA ARG A 233 -2.58 2.12 -25.81
C ARG A 233 -1.18 2.51 -25.34
N ASP A 234 -0.79 3.77 -25.56
CA ASP A 234 0.50 4.27 -25.08
C ASP A 234 0.55 4.31 -23.55
N LEU A 235 -0.55 4.71 -22.90
CA LEU A 235 -0.66 4.74 -21.44
C LEU A 235 -0.73 3.34 -20.82
N ASP A 236 -1.44 2.41 -21.49
CA ASP A 236 -1.43 1.00 -21.13
C ASP A 236 -0.02 0.42 -21.19
N ALA A 237 0.72 0.70 -22.27
CA ALA A 237 2.10 0.25 -22.42
C ALA A 237 3.02 0.84 -21.35
N PHE A 238 2.81 2.11 -20.96
CA PHE A 238 3.55 2.76 -19.88
C PHE A 238 3.33 2.08 -18.53
N PHE A 239 2.08 1.79 -18.17
CA PHE A 239 1.76 1.18 -16.87
C PHE A 239 1.83 -0.34 -16.84
N ALA A 240 2.01 -1.00 -17.99
CA ALA A 240 1.94 -2.45 -18.14
C ALA A 240 2.84 -3.24 -17.20
N ARG A 241 3.95 -2.64 -16.73
CA ARG A 241 4.98 -3.31 -15.91
C ARG A 241 5.12 -2.73 -14.51
N ASN A 242 4.27 -1.77 -14.16
CA ASN A 242 4.50 -0.87 -13.02
C ASN A 242 3.98 -1.43 -11.70
N GLY A 243 3.82 -2.75 -11.58
CA GLY A 243 3.32 -3.39 -10.37
C GLY A 243 3.48 -4.91 -10.36
N PRO A 244 3.26 -5.54 -9.19
CA PRO A 244 3.35 -6.99 -9.03
C PRO A 244 2.51 -7.82 -10.00
N ALA A 245 1.37 -7.28 -10.47
CA ALA A 245 0.47 -7.97 -11.40
C ALA A 245 1.19 -8.48 -12.65
N TRP A 246 2.06 -7.66 -13.24
CA TRP A 246 2.83 -8.04 -14.43
C TRP A 246 3.80 -9.18 -14.13
N HIS A 247 4.58 -9.06 -13.04
CA HIS A 247 5.56 -10.07 -12.67
C HIS A 247 4.90 -11.44 -12.42
N VAL A 248 3.75 -11.44 -11.74
CA VAL A 248 3.00 -12.66 -11.46
C VAL A 248 2.38 -13.26 -12.73
N ALA A 249 1.91 -12.43 -13.67
CA ALA A 249 1.46 -12.91 -14.97
C ALA A 249 2.59 -13.59 -15.77
N GLN A 250 3.85 -13.21 -15.51
CA GLN A 250 5.05 -13.87 -16.05
C GLN A 250 5.52 -15.07 -15.20
N GLY A 251 4.72 -15.56 -14.25
CA GLY A 251 5.03 -16.73 -13.43
C GLY A 251 5.96 -16.47 -12.23
N ARG A 252 6.33 -15.21 -11.95
CA ARG A 252 7.22 -14.88 -10.83
C ARG A 252 6.45 -14.82 -9.51
N LYS A 253 7.06 -15.30 -8.43
CA LYS A 253 6.56 -15.20 -7.05
C LYS A 253 7.73 -14.94 -6.11
N LEU A 254 7.54 -14.08 -5.12
CA LEU A 254 8.53 -13.83 -4.08
C LEU A 254 8.52 -14.96 -3.04
N ASP A 255 9.68 -15.53 -2.72
CA ASP A 255 9.84 -16.55 -1.67
C ASP A 255 10.38 -15.98 -0.35
N ILE A 256 10.00 -14.73 -0.05
CA ILE A 256 10.45 -13.99 1.15
C ILE A 256 9.24 -13.57 1.99
N PRO A 257 9.35 -13.55 3.33
CA PRO A 257 8.28 -13.11 4.21
C PRO A 257 7.96 -11.63 4.02
N VAL A 258 6.69 -11.27 4.07
CA VAL A 258 6.20 -9.89 3.90
C VAL A 258 5.17 -9.55 4.98
N LEU A 259 5.29 -8.37 5.59
CA LEU A 259 4.25 -7.78 6.43
C LEU A 259 3.47 -6.74 5.64
N PHE A 260 2.24 -7.05 5.25
CA PHE A 260 1.38 -6.11 4.54
C PHE A 260 0.61 -5.23 5.52
N GLY A 261 0.68 -3.91 5.31
CA GLY A 261 -0.24 -2.94 5.92
C GLY A 261 -1.13 -2.34 4.84
N GLN A 262 -2.43 -2.56 4.87
CA GLN A 262 -3.34 -2.04 3.84
C GLN A 262 -4.47 -1.24 4.48
N GLY A 263 -4.65 -0.01 4.03
CA GLY A 263 -5.82 0.78 4.40
C GLY A 263 -7.07 0.17 3.78
N ILE A 264 -8.04 -0.25 4.60
CA ILE A 264 -9.32 -0.78 4.12
C ILE A 264 -10.22 0.35 3.61
N SER A 265 -10.13 1.53 4.24
CA SER A 265 -10.77 2.74 3.76
C SER A 265 -9.97 3.51 2.70
N ASP A 266 -8.80 3.02 2.32
CA ASP A 266 -7.99 3.61 1.26
C ASP A 266 -8.76 3.57 -0.06
N ASN A 267 -9.01 4.73 -0.66
CA ASN A 267 -9.77 4.87 -1.89
C ASN A 267 -8.92 5.27 -3.10
N LEU A 268 -7.60 5.08 -3.01
CA LEU A 268 -6.65 5.06 -4.13
C LEU A 268 -6.14 3.64 -4.40
N PHE A 269 -5.60 3.00 -3.35
CA PHE A 269 -5.10 1.64 -3.32
C PHE A 269 -5.92 0.84 -2.30
N ASN A 270 -7.14 0.48 -2.68
CA ASN A 270 -8.06 -0.20 -1.77
C ASN A 270 -7.56 -1.59 -1.32
N LEU A 271 -8.25 -2.18 -0.34
CA LEU A 271 -7.89 -3.48 0.22
C LEU A 271 -7.78 -4.60 -0.83
N ASN A 272 -8.52 -4.52 -1.95
CA ASN A 272 -8.40 -5.49 -3.05
C ASN A 272 -6.96 -5.59 -3.58
N GLN A 273 -6.25 -4.46 -3.68
CA GLN A 273 -4.86 -4.42 -4.12
C GLN A 273 -3.93 -5.15 -3.13
N GLY A 274 -4.09 -4.89 -1.83
CA GLY A 274 -3.32 -5.55 -0.77
C GLY A 274 -3.59 -7.05 -0.70
N LEU A 275 -4.86 -7.47 -0.81
CA LEU A 275 -5.25 -8.88 -0.86
C LEU A 275 -4.64 -9.58 -2.08
N ALA A 276 -4.70 -8.95 -3.26
CA ALA A 276 -4.09 -9.50 -4.47
C ALA A 276 -2.57 -9.66 -4.32
N ASN A 277 -1.88 -8.69 -3.72
CA ASN A 277 -0.46 -8.82 -3.40
C ASN A 277 -0.20 -10.01 -2.45
N PHE A 278 -0.90 -10.10 -1.33
CA PHE A 278 -0.67 -11.16 -0.34
C PHE A 278 -0.96 -12.56 -0.88
N GLU A 279 -2.02 -12.70 -1.66
CA GLU A 279 -2.46 -14.00 -2.21
C GLU A 279 -1.69 -14.42 -3.45
N ARG A 280 -1.23 -13.45 -4.25
CA ARG A 280 -0.71 -13.72 -5.60
C ARG A 280 0.74 -13.29 -5.80
N ALA A 281 1.33 -12.39 -5.02
CA ALA A 281 2.74 -12.03 -5.19
C ALA A 281 3.70 -13.04 -4.54
N LEU A 282 3.24 -13.79 -3.54
CA LEU A 282 4.07 -14.66 -2.71
C LEU A 282 3.97 -16.14 -3.12
N THR A 283 5.03 -16.91 -2.85
CA THR A 283 4.91 -18.37 -2.80
C THR A 283 4.03 -18.79 -1.60
N PRO A 284 3.45 -20.01 -1.60
CA PRO A 284 2.73 -20.52 -0.43
C PRO A 284 3.57 -20.52 0.85
N ARG A 285 4.87 -20.84 0.74
CA ARG A 285 5.83 -20.87 1.85
C ARG A 285 6.10 -19.47 2.39
N ALA A 286 6.29 -18.48 1.52
CA ALA A 286 6.42 -17.08 1.91
C ALA A 286 5.15 -16.59 2.58
N ARG A 287 3.97 -16.82 1.98
CA ARG A 287 2.67 -16.41 2.54
C ARG A 287 2.42 -16.97 3.93
N ALA A 288 2.77 -18.24 4.18
CA ALA A 288 2.67 -18.85 5.52
C ALA A 288 3.60 -18.22 6.58
N ARG A 289 4.62 -17.44 6.16
CA ARG A 289 5.55 -16.68 7.02
C ARG A 289 5.29 -15.17 7.00
N SER A 290 4.23 -14.76 6.31
CA SER A 290 3.80 -13.37 6.10
C SER A 290 2.58 -13.05 6.96
N ILE A 291 2.29 -11.77 7.14
CA ILE A 291 1.12 -11.29 7.88
C ILE A 291 0.44 -10.22 7.02
N LEU A 292 -0.89 -10.21 6.96
CA LEU A 292 -1.66 -9.12 6.38
C LEU A 292 -2.49 -8.42 7.45
N VAL A 293 -2.25 -7.12 7.60
CA VAL A 293 -3.03 -6.21 8.45
C VAL A 293 -3.78 -5.23 7.57
N GLY A 294 -5.11 -5.25 7.70
CA GLY A 294 -6.00 -4.24 7.16
C GLY A 294 -6.44 -3.28 8.27
N TYR A 295 -6.22 -1.97 8.10
CA TYR A 295 -6.62 -0.94 9.07
C TYR A 295 -7.54 0.12 8.45
N ASN A 296 -8.31 0.85 9.25
CA ASN A 296 -9.14 1.94 8.74
C ASN A 296 -8.31 3.23 8.64
N GLY A 297 -7.74 3.47 7.47
CA GLY A 297 -6.93 4.63 7.13
C GLY A 297 -6.41 4.53 5.69
N GLY A 298 -5.21 5.07 5.45
CA GLY A 298 -4.54 5.08 4.14
C GLY A 298 -4.81 6.36 3.36
N HIS A 299 -4.87 6.26 2.03
CA HIS A 299 -5.24 7.38 1.16
C HIS A 299 -6.76 7.54 1.17
N THR A 300 -7.27 8.39 2.05
CA THR A 300 -8.72 8.57 2.23
C THR A 300 -9.18 9.95 1.79
N LEU A 301 -9.91 10.04 0.68
CA LEU A 301 -10.73 11.22 0.35
C LEU A 301 -12.11 11.13 1.01
N PRO A 302 -12.80 12.28 1.23
CA PRO A 302 -14.16 12.29 1.73
C PRO A 302 -15.10 11.40 0.89
N SER A 303 -16.04 10.74 1.57
CA SER A 303 -17.12 9.93 0.97
C SER A 303 -18.46 10.56 1.35
N VAL A 304 -18.76 11.71 0.75
CA VAL A 304 -20.02 12.46 0.94
C VAL A 304 -21.12 11.85 0.06
N LEU A 305 -20.79 11.50 -1.18
CA LEU A 305 -21.71 10.85 -2.11
C LEU A 305 -21.04 9.63 -2.76
N PRO A 306 -21.54 8.41 -2.51
CA PRO A 306 -22.50 8.06 -1.45
C PRO A 306 -21.88 8.26 -0.04
N PRO A 307 -22.69 8.55 0.99
CA PRO A 307 -22.19 8.74 2.34
C PRO A 307 -21.56 7.46 2.86
N GLY A 308 -20.31 7.54 3.31
CA GLY A 308 -19.55 6.41 3.85
C GLY A 308 -19.37 6.46 5.38
N PHE A 309 -18.85 5.38 5.95
CA PHE A 309 -18.34 5.36 7.32
C PHE A 309 -17.16 4.39 7.51
N ALA A 310 -16.23 4.78 8.38
CA ALA A 310 -15.20 3.92 8.98
C ALA A 310 -14.71 4.58 10.27
N THR A 311 -14.55 3.80 11.34
CA THR A 311 -13.86 4.23 12.56
C THR A 311 -12.35 4.18 12.30
N PRO A 312 -11.63 5.32 12.26
CA PRO A 312 -10.20 5.32 11.98
C PRO A 312 -9.40 4.53 13.02
N GLY A 313 -8.34 3.85 12.57
CA GLY A 313 -7.40 3.18 13.46
C GLY A 313 -6.98 1.79 13.00
N ASP A 314 -6.00 1.25 13.72
CA ASP A 314 -5.39 -0.06 13.47
C ASP A 314 -5.56 -0.98 14.70
N PRO A 315 -6.77 -1.49 14.94
CA PRO A 315 -7.02 -2.42 16.03
C PRO A 315 -6.28 -3.76 15.84
N CYS A 316 -5.85 -4.07 14.61
CA CYS A 316 -5.23 -5.35 14.30
C CYS A 316 -3.76 -5.40 14.64
N SER A 317 -2.99 -4.34 14.40
CA SER A 317 -1.63 -4.25 14.97
C SER A 317 -1.67 -4.32 16.49
N ILE A 318 -2.65 -3.68 17.13
CA ILE A 318 -2.84 -3.73 18.59
C ILE A 318 -3.13 -5.16 19.04
N ALA A 319 -4.04 -5.87 18.37
CA ALA A 319 -4.34 -7.27 18.65
C ALA A 319 -3.12 -8.19 18.46
N LEU A 320 -2.20 -7.84 17.55
CA LEU A 320 -0.93 -8.54 17.33
C LEU A 320 0.19 -8.08 18.28
N GLY A 321 -0.13 -7.23 19.26
CA GLY A 321 0.78 -6.79 20.33
C GLY A 321 1.66 -5.59 19.95
N SER A 322 1.18 -4.69 19.10
CA SER A 322 1.92 -3.49 18.68
C SER A 322 1.03 -2.26 18.60
N SER A 323 1.50 -1.11 19.07
CA SER A 323 0.71 0.12 19.11
C SER A 323 0.40 0.71 17.73
N SER A 324 1.14 0.32 16.70
CA SER A 324 0.97 0.77 15.32
C SER A 324 1.53 -0.26 14.33
N PHE A 325 1.19 -0.09 13.05
CA PHE A 325 1.80 -0.84 11.96
C PHE A 325 3.33 -0.72 11.93
N SER A 326 3.88 0.49 12.14
CA SER A 326 5.33 0.69 12.18
C SER A 326 6.00 -0.07 13.33
N GLY A 327 5.36 -0.13 14.50
CA GLY A 327 5.83 -0.96 15.62
C GLY A 327 5.77 -2.45 15.31
N LEU A 328 4.72 -2.89 14.62
CA LEU A 328 4.58 -4.27 14.15
C LEU A 328 5.66 -4.61 13.12
N ALA A 329 5.96 -3.69 12.19
CA ALA A 329 7.04 -3.83 11.20
C ALA A 329 8.41 -3.97 11.86
N LEU A 330 8.72 -3.16 12.88
CA LEU A 330 9.97 -3.28 13.62
C LEU A 330 10.11 -4.66 14.28
N ARG A 331 9.06 -5.17 14.93
CA ARG A 331 9.06 -6.53 15.50
C ARG A 331 9.21 -7.60 14.42
N PHE A 332 8.51 -7.44 13.30
CA PHE A 332 8.58 -8.38 12.18
C PHE A 332 10.00 -8.46 11.63
N MET A 333 10.61 -7.33 11.30
CA MET A 333 11.99 -7.25 10.83
C MET A 333 13.00 -7.75 11.87
N SER A 334 12.80 -7.44 13.16
CA SER A 334 13.62 -7.99 14.25
C SER A 334 13.59 -9.52 14.29
N THR A 335 12.45 -10.12 13.97
CA THR A 335 12.32 -11.58 13.88
C THR A 335 13.01 -12.12 12.64
N LYS A 336 12.82 -11.48 11.48
CA LYS A 336 13.31 -12.01 10.19
C LYS A 336 14.80 -11.78 9.96
N LEU A 337 15.35 -10.67 10.45
CA LEU A 337 16.73 -10.24 10.15
C LEU A 337 17.66 -10.34 11.35
N LEU A 338 17.15 -10.19 12.58
CA LEU A 338 17.98 -10.30 13.80
C LEU A 338 17.79 -11.64 14.54
N GLY A 339 16.86 -12.48 14.11
CA GLY A 339 16.51 -13.73 14.80
C GLY A 339 15.94 -13.51 16.22
N LYS A 340 15.50 -12.29 16.56
CA LYS A 340 14.96 -11.98 17.89
C LYS A 340 13.59 -12.63 18.05
N ALA A 341 13.39 -13.34 19.17
CA ALA A 341 12.07 -13.84 19.56
C ALA A 341 11.20 -12.66 20.02
N THR A 342 10.27 -12.23 19.18
CA THR A 342 9.39 -11.08 19.46
C THR A 342 8.00 -11.49 19.95
N GLY A 343 7.67 -12.79 19.94
CA GLY A 343 6.34 -13.31 20.26
C GLY A 343 5.28 -13.00 19.20
N LEU A 344 5.66 -12.65 17.98
CA LEU A 344 4.72 -12.41 16.88
C LEU A 344 3.93 -13.68 16.54
N THR A 345 2.63 -13.49 16.32
CA THR A 345 1.67 -14.50 15.88
C THR A 345 0.92 -13.98 14.64
N GLY A 346 -0.11 -14.69 14.17
CA GLY A 346 -0.95 -14.25 13.04
C GLY A 346 -0.37 -14.51 11.64
N TYR A 347 0.67 -15.35 11.55
CA TYR A 347 1.25 -15.70 10.26
C TYR A 347 0.27 -16.48 9.38
N GLY A 348 0.16 -16.09 8.12
CA GLY A 348 -0.73 -16.71 7.12
C GLY A 348 -2.20 -16.28 7.20
N ASP A 349 -2.58 -15.55 8.25
CA ASP A 349 -3.95 -15.09 8.47
C ASP A 349 -4.19 -13.68 7.90
N TYR A 350 -5.47 -13.34 7.76
CA TYR A 350 -5.97 -12.02 7.40
C TYR A 350 -6.47 -11.32 8.67
N HIS A 351 -5.87 -10.20 9.04
CA HIS A 351 -6.28 -9.39 10.19
C HIS A 351 -6.92 -8.10 9.68
N LEU A 352 -8.25 -8.00 9.67
CA LEU A 352 -8.96 -6.88 9.08
C LEU A 352 -9.69 -6.06 10.16
N ALA A 353 -9.44 -4.75 10.21
CA ALA A 353 -10.25 -3.84 11.00
C ALA A 353 -11.68 -3.80 10.45
N THR A 354 -12.67 -4.09 11.30
CA THR A 354 -14.06 -3.88 10.91
C THR A 354 -14.34 -2.39 10.77
N ALA A 355 -15.40 -2.02 10.03
CA ALA A 355 -15.81 -0.64 9.86
C ALA A 355 -16.04 0.10 11.19
N ASP A 356 -16.42 -0.61 12.25
CA ASP A 356 -16.63 -0.07 13.59
C ASP A 356 -15.36 -0.08 14.48
N GLY A 357 -14.24 -0.65 14.02
CA GLY A 357 -12.94 -0.55 14.69
C GLY A 357 -12.52 -1.75 15.56
N ARG A 358 -13.08 -2.94 15.34
CA ARG A 358 -12.62 -4.21 15.95
C ARG A 358 -11.65 -4.93 15.03
N CYS A 359 -10.67 -5.65 15.56
CA CYS A 359 -9.89 -6.58 14.72
C CYS A 359 -10.65 -7.90 14.45
N LEU A 360 -10.78 -8.26 13.19
CA LEU A 360 -11.32 -9.53 12.71
C LEU A 360 -10.20 -10.35 12.06
N THR A 361 -9.80 -11.44 12.71
CA THR A 361 -8.85 -12.41 12.16
C THR A 361 -9.58 -13.52 11.43
N GLN A 362 -9.18 -13.84 10.20
CA GLN A 362 -9.70 -14.97 9.40
C GLN A 362 -8.55 -15.76 8.76
N GLN A 363 -8.72 -17.07 8.63
CA GLN A 363 -7.77 -17.94 7.92
C GLN A 363 -8.02 -17.96 6.40
N SER A 364 -9.25 -17.64 5.98
CA SER A 364 -9.67 -17.62 4.59
C SER A 364 -10.74 -16.56 4.39
N LEU A 365 -10.71 -15.88 3.24
CA LEU A 365 -11.73 -14.93 2.81
C LEU A 365 -12.56 -15.48 1.64
N THR A 366 -12.55 -16.81 1.46
CA THR A 366 -13.30 -17.47 0.38
C THR A 366 -14.81 -17.26 0.58
N ALA A 367 -15.50 -16.78 -0.45
CA ALA A 367 -16.94 -16.57 -0.38
C ALA A 367 -17.68 -17.86 -0.01
N ASN A 368 -18.56 -17.78 0.98
CA ASN A 368 -19.29 -18.92 1.54
C ASN A 368 -20.81 -18.65 1.65
N ALA A 369 -21.27 -17.47 1.21
CA ALA A 369 -22.68 -17.10 1.21
C ALA A 369 -23.06 -16.44 -0.11
N ARG A 370 -24.31 -16.64 -0.51
CA ARG A 370 -24.87 -16.17 -1.77
C ARG A 370 -26.26 -15.58 -1.55
N TYR A 371 -26.52 -14.39 -2.09
CA TYR A 371 -27.78 -13.65 -1.96
C TYR A 371 -28.33 -13.31 -3.35
N LYS A 372 -29.60 -13.59 -3.58
CA LYS A 372 -30.29 -13.17 -4.82
C LYS A 372 -30.72 -11.71 -4.67
N LEU A 373 -30.35 -10.89 -5.64
CA LEU A 373 -30.70 -9.46 -5.68
C LEU A 373 -31.78 -9.16 -6.74
N GLY A 374 -31.98 -10.08 -7.70
CA GLY A 374 -33.00 -9.95 -8.72
C GLY A 374 -32.65 -8.93 -9.79
N LYS A 375 -33.64 -8.11 -10.17
CA LYS A 375 -33.50 -7.08 -11.21
C LYS A 375 -33.11 -5.75 -10.56
N ILE A 376 -32.01 -5.15 -11.01
CA ILE A 376 -31.55 -3.84 -10.55
C ILE A 376 -31.48 -2.91 -11.75
N LEU A 377 -32.24 -1.81 -11.70
CA LEU A 377 -32.11 -0.71 -12.65
C LEU A 377 -31.28 0.37 -11.97
N THR A 378 -30.11 0.69 -12.53
CA THR A 378 -29.24 1.69 -11.92
C THR A 378 -29.82 3.10 -12.14
N PRO A 379 -29.66 3.98 -11.15
CA PRO A 379 -29.99 5.40 -11.32
C PRO A 379 -29.13 6.02 -12.42
N THR A 380 -29.64 7.08 -13.05
CA THR A 380 -28.96 7.87 -14.10
C THR A 380 -28.80 9.32 -13.68
N GLY A 381 -27.85 10.05 -14.28
CA GLY A 381 -27.60 11.46 -13.99
C GLY A 381 -27.30 11.73 -12.50
N ALA A 382 -27.85 12.82 -11.95
CA ALA A 382 -27.75 13.18 -10.54
C ALA A 382 -28.73 12.42 -9.62
N GLY A 383 -29.17 11.22 -10.02
CA GLY A 383 -30.12 10.41 -9.26
C GLY A 383 -29.55 9.96 -7.91
N LEU A 384 -30.44 9.80 -6.92
CA LEU A 384 -30.06 9.31 -5.58
C LEU A 384 -29.51 7.87 -5.66
N PRO A 385 -28.56 7.51 -4.77
CA PRO A 385 -28.12 6.12 -4.61
C PRO A 385 -29.31 5.18 -4.36
N LEU A 386 -29.30 4.03 -5.03
CA LEU A 386 -30.23 2.93 -4.80
C LEU A 386 -29.61 1.95 -3.82
N SER A 387 -30.35 1.56 -2.77
CA SER A 387 -29.90 0.55 -1.80
C SER A 387 -30.79 -0.68 -1.85
N VAL A 388 -30.28 -1.78 -2.41
CA VAL A 388 -30.97 -3.07 -2.51
C VAL A 388 -30.67 -3.89 -1.26
N LYS A 389 -31.70 -4.27 -0.50
CA LYS A 389 -31.52 -5.05 0.73
C LYS A 389 -30.93 -6.43 0.42
N VAL A 390 -29.86 -6.79 1.13
CA VAL A 390 -29.15 -8.08 1.00
C VAL A 390 -29.54 -9.02 2.14
N ALA A 391 -29.38 -8.57 3.39
CA ALA A 391 -29.61 -9.38 4.58
C ALA A 391 -29.96 -8.50 5.78
N ALA A 392 -30.73 -9.03 6.73
CA ALA A 392 -30.88 -8.42 8.05
C ALA A 392 -29.72 -8.86 8.96
N GLY A 393 -29.28 -7.99 9.86
CA GLY A 393 -28.35 -8.36 10.93
C GLY A 393 -29.01 -9.27 11.99
N PRO A 394 -28.22 -9.96 12.82
CA PRO A 394 -26.77 -9.87 12.91
C PRO A 394 -26.03 -10.67 11.81
N VAL A 395 -25.08 -10.02 11.13
CA VAL A 395 -24.17 -10.70 10.19
C VAL A 395 -22.82 -9.98 10.12
N THR A 396 -21.73 -10.74 10.09
CA THR A 396 -20.39 -10.20 9.81
C THR A 396 -19.96 -10.62 8.41
N VAL A 397 -19.43 -9.68 7.65
CA VAL A 397 -18.91 -9.89 6.28
C VAL A 397 -17.49 -9.39 6.21
N ALA A 398 -16.61 -10.15 5.56
CA ALA A 398 -15.23 -9.76 5.31
C ALA A 398 -14.73 -10.20 3.93
N GLY A 399 -13.65 -9.60 3.44
CA GLY A 399 -13.04 -9.94 2.15
C GLY A 399 -13.70 -9.24 0.97
N VAL A 400 -13.52 -9.78 -0.24
CA VAL A 400 -13.95 -9.19 -1.51
C VAL A 400 -15.36 -9.66 -1.89
N PRO A 401 -16.40 -8.83 -1.78
CA PRO A 401 -17.73 -9.17 -2.29
C PRO A 401 -17.73 -9.12 -3.82
N ARG A 402 -18.62 -9.92 -4.44
CA ARG A 402 -18.78 -9.94 -5.90
C ARG A 402 -20.25 -10.01 -6.29
N VAL A 403 -20.62 -9.22 -7.30
CA VAL A 403 -21.95 -9.26 -7.92
C VAL A 403 -21.85 -9.90 -9.29
N ASP A 404 -22.48 -11.05 -9.46
CA ASP A 404 -22.65 -11.69 -10.77
C ASP A 404 -24.01 -11.30 -11.36
N ALA A 405 -24.03 -10.78 -12.58
CA ALA A 405 -25.27 -10.37 -13.24
C ALA A 405 -25.18 -10.46 -14.77
N ARG A 406 -26.34 -10.47 -15.43
CA ARG A 406 -26.45 -10.14 -16.85
C ARG A 406 -26.65 -8.64 -17.02
N VAL A 407 -25.73 -7.98 -17.71
CA VAL A 407 -25.72 -6.53 -17.90
C VAL A 407 -26.41 -6.18 -19.22
N TYR A 408 -27.23 -5.13 -19.18
CA TYR A 408 -27.84 -4.53 -20.36
C TYR A 408 -27.64 -3.02 -20.31
N THR A 409 -27.24 -2.43 -21.42
CA THR A 409 -27.05 -0.98 -21.56
C THR A 409 -27.82 -0.48 -22.78
N LEU A 410 -28.27 0.78 -22.73
CA LEU A 410 -28.93 1.43 -23.89
C LEU A 410 -27.96 2.27 -24.72
N LEU A 411 -26.89 2.75 -24.09
CA LEU A 411 -25.88 3.61 -24.66
C LEU A 411 -24.49 3.05 -24.35
N PRO A 412 -23.48 3.33 -25.19
CA PRO A 412 -22.08 3.13 -24.82
C PRO A 412 -21.71 4.01 -23.61
N ASP A 413 -20.59 3.69 -22.97
CA ASP A 413 -20.04 4.37 -21.80
C ASP A 413 -20.98 4.43 -20.58
N ALA A 414 -21.99 3.56 -20.54
CA ALA A 414 -22.87 3.45 -19.38
C ALA A 414 -22.12 2.83 -18.21
N GLY A 415 -22.26 3.42 -17.02
CA GLY A 415 -21.58 2.95 -15.83
C GLY A 415 -22.34 3.26 -14.55
N ALA A 416 -21.98 2.56 -13.47
CA ALA A 416 -22.43 2.83 -12.12
C ALA A 416 -21.37 2.39 -11.11
N PHE A 417 -21.45 2.89 -9.89
CA PHE A 417 -20.56 2.51 -8.79
C PHE A 417 -21.30 1.65 -7.79
N PHE A 418 -20.60 0.67 -7.25
CA PHE A 418 -21.13 -0.38 -6.40
C PHE A 418 -20.33 -0.48 -5.10
N ALA A 419 -21.04 -0.66 -4.00
CA ALA A 419 -20.47 -0.93 -2.69
C ALA A 419 -21.48 -1.65 -1.80
N LEU A 420 -20.99 -2.29 -0.73
CA LEU A 420 -21.85 -2.71 0.36
C LEU A 420 -22.05 -1.55 1.34
N SER A 421 -23.24 -1.46 1.91
CA SER A 421 -23.62 -0.42 2.86
C SER A 421 -24.45 -0.98 4.01
N VAL A 422 -24.48 -0.26 5.13
CA VAL A 422 -25.19 -0.65 6.35
C VAL A 422 -26.13 0.46 6.79
N GLY A 423 -27.38 0.13 7.08
CA GLY A 423 -28.39 1.08 7.54
C GLY A 423 -29.60 0.41 8.19
N THR A 424 -30.44 1.18 8.86
CA THR A 424 -31.74 0.69 9.36
C THR A 424 -32.76 0.55 8.23
N ASN A 425 -32.66 1.41 7.23
CA ASN A 425 -33.47 1.41 6.02
C ASN A 425 -32.62 1.91 4.83
N PRO A 426 -33.12 1.83 3.57
CA PRO A 426 -32.36 2.26 2.39
C PRO A 426 -31.83 3.69 2.44
N LEU A 427 -32.54 4.63 3.09
CA LEU A 427 -32.19 6.05 3.15
C LEU A 427 -31.08 6.35 4.17
N THR A 428 -30.89 5.48 5.16
CA THR A 428 -29.86 5.60 6.19
C THR A 428 -28.64 4.73 5.92
N ALA A 429 -28.64 3.98 4.82
CA ALA A 429 -27.55 3.09 4.44
C ALA A 429 -26.30 3.89 4.07
N LYS A 430 -25.19 3.62 4.77
CA LYS A 430 -23.88 4.23 4.51
C LYS A 430 -22.90 3.21 3.99
N VAL A 431 -22.12 3.59 2.99
CA VAL A 431 -21.08 2.75 2.38
C VAL A 431 -20.05 2.34 3.42
N VAL A 432 -19.80 1.04 3.49
CA VAL A 432 -18.80 0.46 4.38
C VAL A 432 -17.42 0.87 3.91
N GLN A 433 -16.63 1.46 4.82
CA GLN A 433 -15.23 1.79 4.60
C GLN A 433 -14.97 2.69 3.39
N ASN A 434 -15.91 3.62 3.10
CA ASN A 434 -15.73 4.76 2.19
C ASN A 434 -15.31 4.43 0.75
N ASN A 435 -15.45 3.18 0.33
CA ASN A 435 -14.98 2.72 -0.96
C ASN A 435 -16.14 2.34 -1.89
N THR A 436 -15.96 2.62 -3.17
CA THR A 436 -16.84 2.14 -4.25
C THR A 436 -15.98 1.62 -5.39
N MET A 437 -16.52 0.68 -6.17
CA MET A 437 -15.91 0.19 -7.40
C MET A 437 -16.86 0.40 -8.59
N PRO A 438 -16.36 0.83 -9.75
CA PRO A 438 -17.18 1.03 -10.94
C PRO A 438 -17.47 -0.30 -11.66
N LEU A 439 -18.58 -0.31 -12.39
CA LEU A 439 -18.73 -1.05 -13.64
C LEU A 439 -18.95 -0.02 -14.74
N ARG A 440 -18.22 -0.10 -15.85
CA ARG A 440 -18.36 0.73 -17.04
C ARG A 440 -18.35 -0.16 -18.27
N GLU A 441 -19.35 0.00 -19.13
CA GLU A 441 -19.42 -0.69 -20.41
C GLU A 441 -19.16 0.31 -21.55
N GLU A 442 -18.00 0.21 -22.20
CA GLU A 442 -17.63 1.06 -23.35
C GLU A 442 -18.61 0.95 -24.52
N ARG A 443 -19.31 -0.18 -24.63
CA ARG A 443 -20.20 -0.50 -25.74
C ARG A 443 -21.60 -0.81 -25.24
N VAL A 444 -22.54 -0.84 -26.17
CA VAL A 444 -23.88 -1.34 -25.89
C VAL A 444 -23.81 -2.85 -25.61
N VAL A 445 -24.31 -3.26 -24.43
CA VAL A 445 -24.31 -4.65 -23.99
C VAL A 445 -25.74 -5.18 -23.91
N LYS A 446 -25.95 -6.43 -24.36
CA LYS A 446 -27.26 -7.09 -24.37
C LYS A 446 -27.22 -8.46 -23.69
N GLY A 447 -27.19 -8.46 -22.36
CA GLY A 447 -27.34 -9.67 -21.55
C GLY A 447 -26.06 -10.47 -21.34
N GLU A 448 -24.91 -9.84 -21.53
CA GLU A 448 -23.60 -10.44 -21.23
C GLU A 448 -23.43 -10.62 -19.73
N ARG A 449 -22.76 -11.71 -19.34
CA ARG A 449 -22.45 -11.98 -17.94
C ARG A 449 -21.24 -11.16 -17.52
N ARG A 450 -21.39 -10.46 -16.39
CA ARG A 450 -20.31 -9.76 -15.69
C ARG A 450 -20.22 -10.24 -14.26
N SER A 451 -18.98 -10.28 -13.77
CA SER A 451 -18.63 -10.46 -12.37
C SER A 451 -18.03 -9.14 -11.90
N ILE A 452 -18.80 -8.37 -11.16
CA ILE A 452 -18.42 -7.05 -10.65
C ILE A 452 -17.79 -7.25 -9.28
N GLU A 453 -16.50 -6.95 -9.19
CA GLU A 453 -15.78 -6.95 -7.91
C GLU A 453 -16.10 -5.68 -7.13
N LEU A 454 -16.50 -5.84 -5.87
CA LEU A 454 -16.76 -4.72 -4.95
C LEU A 454 -15.52 -4.41 -4.11
N PRO A 455 -15.45 -3.24 -3.46
CA PRO A 455 -14.43 -3.00 -2.46
C PRO A 455 -14.39 -4.12 -1.43
N ALA A 456 -13.20 -4.60 -1.12
CA ALA A 456 -12.98 -5.49 0.00
C ALA A 456 -13.26 -4.75 1.30
N ILE A 457 -14.01 -5.40 2.20
CA ILE A 457 -14.48 -4.80 3.44
C ILE A 457 -14.25 -5.75 4.63
N ALA A 458 -14.43 -5.22 5.83
CA ALA A 458 -14.80 -5.99 7.00
C ALA A 458 -15.86 -5.20 7.79
N VAL A 459 -17.01 -5.81 8.10
CA VAL A 459 -18.11 -5.11 8.77
C VAL A 459 -18.94 -6.04 9.63
N ASP A 460 -19.33 -5.55 10.80
CA ASP A 460 -20.34 -6.15 11.66
C ASP A 460 -21.67 -5.43 11.40
N VAL A 461 -22.69 -6.14 10.93
CA VAL A 461 -24.05 -5.62 10.75
C VAL A 461 -24.85 -6.03 11.98
N PRO A 462 -25.15 -5.13 12.93
CA PRO A 462 -25.83 -5.48 14.17
C PRO A 462 -27.32 -5.79 13.94
N ALA A 463 -27.96 -6.42 14.93
CA ALA A 463 -29.40 -6.57 14.97
C ALA A 463 -30.11 -5.21 14.81
N GLY A 464 -31.23 -5.18 14.09
CA GLY A 464 -31.96 -3.94 13.77
C GLY A 464 -31.39 -3.12 12.62
N LYS A 465 -30.19 -3.46 12.10
CA LYS A 465 -29.66 -2.93 10.83
C LYS A 465 -29.71 -3.99 9.74
N ASN A 466 -29.53 -3.55 8.50
CA ASN A 466 -29.51 -4.39 7.31
C ASN A 466 -28.25 -4.10 6.49
N LEU A 467 -27.76 -5.14 5.84
CA LEU A 467 -26.78 -5.05 4.76
C LEU A 467 -27.51 -4.72 3.47
N TYR A 468 -26.95 -3.78 2.70
CA TYR A 468 -27.44 -3.39 1.39
C TYR A 468 -26.33 -3.47 0.35
N LEU A 469 -26.71 -3.66 -0.91
CA LEU A 469 -25.91 -3.29 -2.07
C LEU A 469 -26.32 -1.87 -2.47
N THR A 470 -25.42 -0.92 -2.31
CA THR A 470 -25.60 0.45 -2.82
C THR A 470 -25.11 0.51 -4.26
N VAL A 471 -25.96 1.05 -5.13
CA VAL A 471 -25.67 1.33 -6.53
C VAL A 471 -25.93 2.81 -6.78
N THR A 472 -24.91 3.52 -7.25
CA THR A 472 -24.94 4.99 -7.36
C THR A 472 -24.42 5.43 -8.73
N PRO A 473 -24.97 6.49 -9.35
CA PRO A 473 -24.49 6.98 -10.64
C PRO A 473 -23.20 7.79 -10.50
N VAL A 474 -22.90 8.25 -9.28
CA VAL A 474 -21.77 9.12 -8.96
C VAL A 474 -21.12 8.66 -7.67
N ALA A 475 -19.80 8.81 -7.60
CA ALA A 475 -19.01 8.61 -6.40
C ALA A 475 -17.91 9.67 -6.37
N ASP A 476 -17.72 10.35 -5.24
CA ASP A 476 -16.86 11.55 -5.14
C ASP A 476 -15.46 11.32 -5.70
N MET A 477 -14.85 10.17 -5.43
CA MET A 477 -13.50 9.83 -5.89
C MET A 477 -13.36 9.80 -7.44
N PHE A 478 -14.48 9.69 -8.17
CA PHE A 478 -14.57 9.69 -9.63
C PHE A 478 -15.25 10.96 -10.20
N ALA A 479 -15.50 11.98 -9.36
CA ALA A 479 -16.21 13.19 -9.77
C ALA A 479 -15.33 14.12 -10.64
N GLY A 480 -15.81 14.52 -11.82
CA GLY A 480 -15.07 15.37 -12.77
C GLY A 480 -15.87 15.71 -14.04
N GLN A 481 -15.40 16.72 -14.79
CA GLN A 481 -16.08 17.20 -16.00
C GLN A 481 -16.16 16.07 -17.04
N ARG A 482 -17.37 15.66 -17.42
CA ARG A 482 -17.66 14.56 -18.36
C ARG A 482 -17.23 13.15 -17.94
N GLY A 483 -17.23 12.82 -16.64
CA GLY A 483 -17.25 11.41 -16.22
C GLY A 483 -18.31 10.61 -17.00
N PRO A 484 -18.16 9.27 -17.15
CA PRO A 484 -19.07 8.46 -17.96
C PRO A 484 -20.51 8.87 -17.68
N LEU A 485 -21.24 9.30 -18.72
CA LEU A 485 -22.61 9.75 -18.57
C LEU A 485 -23.33 8.65 -17.79
N PRO A 486 -23.89 8.91 -16.60
CA PRO A 486 -24.47 7.85 -15.81
C PRO A 486 -25.66 7.29 -16.60
N GLY A 487 -25.40 6.19 -17.28
CA GLY A 487 -26.30 5.53 -18.19
C GLY A 487 -27.04 4.44 -17.45
N ALA A 488 -28.31 4.23 -17.82
CA ALA A 488 -29.10 3.19 -17.17
C ALA A 488 -28.48 1.83 -17.50
N LEU A 489 -27.84 1.21 -16.51
CA LEU A 489 -27.49 -0.20 -16.53
C LEU A 489 -28.69 -0.96 -15.98
N LEU A 490 -29.02 -2.06 -16.66
CA LEU A 490 -29.97 -3.02 -16.15
C LEU A 490 -29.23 -4.31 -15.83
N LEU A 491 -29.21 -4.68 -14.56
CA LEU A 491 -28.68 -5.95 -14.08
C LEU A 491 -29.84 -6.93 -13.89
N LYS A 492 -29.79 -8.07 -14.59
CA LYS A 492 -30.72 -9.20 -14.42
C LYS A 492 -30.01 -10.39 -13.81
N ASP A 493 -30.78 -11.25 -13.16
CA ASP A 493 -30.31 -12.48 -12.51
C ASP A 493 -29.18 -12.21 -11.51
N SER A 494 -29.24 -11.03 -10.87
CA SER A 494 -28.15 -10.50 -10.06
C SER A 494 -28.00 -11.30 -8.77
N THR A 495 -26.77 -11.70 -8.47
CA THR A 495 -26.42 -12.50 -7.30
C THR A 495 -25.19 -11.91 -6.63
N LEU A 496 -25.25 -11.68 -5.32
CA LEU A 496 -24.11 -11.27 -4.51
C LEU A 496 -23.49 -12.48 -3.82
N THR A 497 -22.17 -12.64 -3.93
CA THR A 497 -21.39 -13.58 -3.13
C THR A 497 -20.52 -12.83 -2.13
N VAL A 498 -20.50 -13.29 -0.89
CA VAL A 498 -19.69 -12.72 0.19
C VAL A 498 -19.07 -13.83 1.05
N HIS A 499 -18.01 -13.49 1.78
CA HIS A 499 -17.54 -14.32 2.88
C HIS A 499 -18.18 -13.83 4.19
N ARG A 500 -19.04 -14.66 4.76
CA ARG A 500 -19.62 -14.47 6.09
C ARG A 500 -18.75 -15.14 7.13
N THR A 501 -18.52 -14.44 8.23
CA THR A 501 -17.91 -15.04 9.42
C THR A 501 -19.01 -15.39 10.42
N LEU A 502 -18.73 -16.34 11.30
CA LEU A 502 -19.61 -16.57 12.45
C LEU A 502 -19.60 -15.30 13.31
N SER A 503 -20.78 -14.73 13.53
CA SER A 503 -20.98 -13.66 14.50
C SER A 503 -20.58 -14.20 15.88
N ARG A 504 -19.68 -13.53 16.59
CA ARG A 504 -19.42 -13.86 18.00
C ARG A 504 -20.51 -13.28 18.88
#